data_AF-A0A9J6QZV6-F1
#
_entry.id   AF-A0A9J6QZV6-F1
#
_cell.length_a   1.000
_cell.length_b   1.000
_cell.length_c   1.000
_cell.angle_alpha   90.00
_cell.angle_beta   90.00
_cell.angle_gamma   90.00
#
_symmetry.space_group_name_H-M   'P 1'
#
loop_
_entity.id
_entity.type
_entity.pdbx_description
1 polymer ?
#
loop_
_entity_poly.entity_id
_entity_poly.type
_entity_poly.pdbx_seq_one_letter_code
_entity_poly.pdbx_strand_id
1 'polypeptide(L)'
;MIQLAGMHGSGALDEVELVVSGLMEDGENKYKYFQVMKNICNENGWRVTSKKNHSKVILFETDQGKYVIETSSNLNENPKIEFFSFEKSDELFDFYKEHIFD
;
A
#
# COMPACT_ATOMS: atom_id res chain seq x y z
N MET A 1 -0.04 2.11 10.98
CA MET A 1 0.30 0.67 11.14
C MET A 1 -0.49 -0.02 12.24
N ILE A 2 -0.65 0.59 13.43
CA ILE A 2 -1.64 0.16 14.44
C ILE A 2 -3.05 0.00 13.82
N GLN A 3 -3.40 0.85 12.84
CA GLN A 3 -4.69 0.78 12.16
C GLN A 3 -4.87 -0.45 11.26
N LEU A 4 -3.86 -0.91 10.51
CA LEU A 4 -4.00 -2.09 9.63
C LEU A 4 -4.18 -3.37 10.46
N ALA A 5 -3.38 -3.55 11.51
CA ALA A 5 -3.53 -4.67 12.43
C ALA A 5 -4.88 -4.65 13.15
N GLY A 6 -5.37 -3.45 13.52
CA GLY A 6 -6.70 -3.29 14.09
C GLY A 6 -7.84 -3.68 13.13
N MET A 7 -7.74 -3.25 11.87
CA MET A 7 -8.71 -3.62 10.83
C MET A 7 -8.70 -5.12 10.53
N HIS A 8 -7.53 -5.74 10.54
CA HIS A 8 -7.40 -7.19 10.39
C HIS A 8 -8.04 -7.92 11.57
N GLY A 9 -7.72 -7.52 12.80
CA GLY A 9 -8.31 -8.11 14.00
C GLY A 9 -9.83 -7.95 14.12
N SER A 10 -10.42 -6.94 13.47
CA SER A 10 -11.88 -6.76 13.40
C SER A 10 -12.54 -7.46 12.22
N GLY A 11 -11.79 -8.10 11.33
CA GLY A 11 -12.30 -8.71 10.10
C GLY A 11 -12.72 -7.70 9.02
N ALA A 12 -12.23 -6.46 9.10
CA ALA A 12 -12.47 -5.43 8.08
C ALA A 12 -11.40 -5.41 6.97
N LEU A 13 -10.34 -6.19 7.14
CA LEU A 13 -9.21 -6.29 6.23
C LEU A 13 -8.68 -7.71 6.25
N ASP A 14 -8.77 -8.41 5.13
CA ASP A 14 -8.32 -9.81 5.05
C ASP A 14 -6.84 -9.89 4.68
N GLU A 15 -6.45 -9.26 3.57
CA GLU A 15 -5.10 -9.31 3.02
C GLU A 15 -4.56 -7.91 2.70
N VAL A 16 -3.24 -7.76 2.81
CA VAL A 16 -2.50 -6.60 2.30
C VAL A 16 -1.36 -7.05 1.41
N GLU A 17 -1.15 -6.32 0.32
CA GLU A 17 0.07 -6.41 -0.48
C GLU A 17 0.70 -5.02 -0.60
N LEU A 18 1.98 -4.91 -0.25
CA LEU A 18 2.73 -3.65 -0.29
C LEU A 18 3.83 -3.74 -1.34
N VAL A 19 3.81 -2.82 -2.30
CA VAL A 19 4.90 -2.62 -3.27
C VAL A 19 5.63 -1.34 -2.90
N VAL A 20 6.90 -1.45 -2.49
CA VAL A 20 7.73 -0.30 -2.12
C VAL A 20 8.80 -0.03 -3.17
N SER A 21 9.27 1.22 -3.22
CA SER A 21 10.43 1.55 -4.04
C SER A 21 11.71 0.94 -3.45
N GLY A 22 12.60 0.39 -4.28
CA GLY A 22 13.90 -0.16 -3.80
C GLY A 22 14.79 0.84 -3.04
N LEU A 23 14.57 2.15 -3.23
CA LEU A 23 15.24 3.19 -2.44
C LEU A 23 14.85 3.20 -0.95
N MET A 24 13.75 2.54 -0.56
CA MET A 24 13.36 2.37 0.84
C MET A 24 14.17 1.28 1.54
N GLU A 25 14.81 0.37 0.80
CA GLU A 25 15.66 -0.68 1.36
C GLU A 25 17.07 -0.20 1.73
N ASP A 26 17.54 0.95 1.24
CA ASP A 26 18.97 1.34 1.31
C ASP A 26 19.31 2.53 2.26
N GLY A 27 18.35 3.10 3.00
CA GLY A 27 18.58 4.31 3.83
C GLY A 27 18.56 4.07 5.35
N GLU A 28 19.59 4.51 6.09
CA GLU A 28 19.81 4.22 7.53
C GLU A 28 18.63 4.54 8.49
N ASN A 29 17.90 5.64 8.29
CA ASN A 29 16.68 5.97 9.07
C ASN A 29 15.37 5.48 8.43
N LYS A 30 15.38 5.24 7.11
CA LYS A 30 14.25 4.69 6.35
C LYS A 30 14.11 3.17 6.52
N TYR A 31 15.22 2.52 6.87
CA TYR A 31 15.32 1.11 7.21
C TYR A 31 14.30 0.73 8.29
N LYS A 32 14.08 1.58 9.30
CA LYS A 32 13.12 1.29 10.37
C LYS A 32 11.69 1.16 9.85
N TYR A 33 11.25 2.09 9.01
CA TYR A 33 9.86 2.08 8.52
C TYR A 33 9.60 0.86 7.62
N PHE A 34 10.54 0.57 6.70
CA PHE A 34 10.45 -0.62 5.85
C PHE A 34 10.49 -1.92 6.66
N GLN A 35 11.39 -2.04 7.65
CA GLN A 35 11.46 -3.23 8.48
C GLN A 35 10.19 -3.43 9.31
N VAL A 36 9.59 -2.35 9.83
CA VAL A 36 8.32 -2.49 10.58
C VAL A 36 7.20 -2.93 9.63
N MET A 37 7.13 -2.39 8.40
CA MET A 37 6.14 -2.83 7.39
C MET A 37 6.34 -4.31 7.04
N LYS A 38 7.59 -4.71 6.81
CA LYS A 38 7.96 -6.09 6.51
C LYS A 38 7.59 -7.04 7.65
N ASN A 39 7.85 -6.65 8.90
CA ASN A 39 7.48 -7.46 10.06
C ASN A 39 5.97 -7.62 10.18
N ILE A 40 5.20 -6.54 10.03
CA ILE A 40 3.73 -6.61 10.06
C ILE A 40 3.22 -7.50 8.92
N CYS A 41 3.77 -7.37 7.72
CA CYS A 41 3.38 -8.24 6.62
C CYS A 41 3.64 -9.72 6.96
N ASN A 42 4.85 -10.04 7.44
CA ASN A 42 5.22 -11.41 7.81
C ASN A 42 4.34 -11.97 8.94
N GLU A 43 4.03 -11.16 9.95
CA GLU A 43 3.20 -11.57 11.11
C GLU A 43 1.75 -11.89 10.71
N ASN A 44 1.23 -11.25 9.66
CA ASN A 44 -0.15 -11.41 9.20
C ASN A 44 -0.25 -12.28 7.91
N GLY A 45 0.85 -12.87 7.44
CA GLY A 45 0.86 -13.66 6.20
C GLY A 45 0.64 -12.83 4.92
N TRP A 46 0.85 -11.52 5.00
CA TRP A 46 0.71 -10.57 3.90
C TRP A 46 2.00 -10.45 3.07
N ARG A 47 1.90 -9.82 1.89
CA ARG A 47 3.03 -9.68 0.97
C ARG A 47 3.66 -8.29 1.03
N VAL A 48 4.99 -8.25 0.94
CA VAL A 48 5.76 -7.03 0.68
C VAL A 48 6.81 -7.30 -0.40
N THR A 49 6.84 -6.46 -1.43
CA THR A 49 7.79 -6.55 -2.55
C THR A 49 8.46 -5.21 -2.82
N SER A 50 9.66 -5.27 -3.40
CA SER A 50 10.46 -4.09 -3.76
C SER A 50 10.57 -4.01 -5.29
N LYS A 51 10.09 -2.90 -5.87
CA LYS A 51 10.15 -2.63 -7.33
C LYS A 51 10.67 -1.21 -7.55
N LYS A 52 11.41 -0.95 -8.63
CA LYS A 52 11.81 0.43 -8.98
C LYS A 52 10.60 1.20 -9.52
N ASN A 53 9.92 1.94 -8.64
CA ASN A 53 8.73 2.71 -8.97
C ASN A 53 8.67 4.05 -8.16
N HIS A 54 7.86 5.00 -8.62
CA HIS A 54 7.57 6.26 -7.92
C HIS A 54 6.04 6.49 -7.76
N SER A 55 5.25 5.46 -8.07
CA SER A 55 3.80 5.49 -7.99
C SER A 55 3.35 5.55 -6.53
N LYS A 56 2.22 6.22 -6.27
CA LYS A 56 1.51 6.13 -5.00
C LYS A 56 0.05 5.88 -5.34
N VAL A 57 -0.29 4.60 -5.34
CA VAL A 57 -1.63 4.12 -5.63
C VAL A 57 -2.05 3.18 -4.51
N ILE A 58 -3.34 3.18 -4.18
CA ILE A 58 -3.92 2.27 -3.20
C ILE A 58 -5.11 1.60 -3.86
N LEU A 59 -5.09 0.28 -3.88
CA LEU A 59 -6.14 -0.56 -4.46
C LEU A 59 -6.94 -1.20 -3.33
N PHE A 60 -8.27 -1.13 -3.42
CA PHE A 60 -9.16 -1.81 -2.49
C PHE A 60 -10.10 -2.71 -3.29
N GLU A 61 -10.02 -4.01 -3.03
CA GLU A 61 -10.99 -4.99 -3.48
C GLU A 61 -11.94 -5.29 -2.32
N THR A 62 -13.24 -5.16 -2.59
CA THR A 62 -14.29 -5.34 -1.57
C THR A 62 -15.49 -6.04 -2.19
N ASP A 63 -16.39 -6.53 -1.36
CA ASP A 63 -17.70 -7.06 -1.80
C ASP A 63 -18.55 -6.03 -2.56
N GLN A 64 -18.24 -4.73 -2.42
CA GLN A 64 -18.95 -3.64 -3.08
C GLN A 64 -18.29 -3.20 -4.40
N GLY A 65 -17.15 -3.79 -4.77
CA GLY A 65 -16.41 -3.50 -6.00
C GLY A 65 -14.96 -3.09 -5.75
N LYS A 66 -14.28 -2.68 -6.83
CA LYS A 66 -12.88 -2.30 -6.84
C LYS A 66 -12.71 -0.78 -6.84
N TYR A 67 -11.83 -0.31 -5.97
CA TYR A 67 -11.57 1.11 -5.78
C TYR A 67 -10.09 1.42 -5.90
N VAL A 68 -9.80 2.60 -6.43
CA VAL A 68 -8.45 3.10 -6.64
C VAL A 68 -8.33 4.48 -6.02
N ILE A 69 -7.29 4.68 -5.23
CA ILE A 69 -6.80 6.01 -4.84
C ILE A 69 -5.49 6.25 -5.56
N GLU A 70 -5.41 7.32 -6.32
CA GLU A 70 -4.15 7.86 -6.84
C GLU A 70 -3.80 9.11 -6.04
N THR A 71 -2.53 9.26 -5.66
CA THR A 71 -2.12 10.41 -4.86
C THR A 71 -0.71 10.90 -5.16
N SER A 72 -0.45 12.17 -4.89
CA SER A 72 0.91 12.70 -4.80
C SER A 72 1.59 12.38 -3.46
N SER A 73 0.81 11.97 -2.45
CA SER A 73 1.29 11.71 -1.10
C SER A 73 2.02 10.38 -0.98
N ASN A 74 3.21 10.39 -0.38
CA ASN A 74 3.84 9.15 0.05
C ASN A 74 3.17 8.65 1.33
N LEU A 75 3.30 7.35 1.62
CA LEU A 75 2.86 6.79 2.90
C LEU A 75 3.76 7.30 4.05
N ASN A 76 3.40 8.44 4.64
CA ASN A 76 4.13 9.08 5.74
C ASN A 76 3.19 9.88 6.65
N GLU A 77 3.72 10.34 7.80
CA GLU A 77 2.97 11.04 8.84
C GLU A 77 2.87 12.57 8.64
N ASN A 78 3.45 13.13 7.56
CA ASN A 78 3.49 14.58 7.32
C ASN A 78 3.16 14.95 5.87
N PRO A 79 1.94 14.65 5.39
CA PRO A 79 1.50 15.09 4.07
C PRO A 79 1.42 16.63 4.02
N LYS A 80 1.84 17.21 2.89
CA LYS A 80 1.67 18.66 2.65
C LYS A 80 0.33 18.91 1.97
N ILE A 81 0.23 19.94 1.14
CA ILE A 81 -0.84 20.03 0.15
C ILE A 81 -0.61 18.91 -0.86
N GLU A 82 -1.54 17.98 -0.93
CA GLU A 82 -1.48 16.80 -1.77
C GLU A 82 -2.74 16.71 -2.64
N PHE A 83 -2.58 16.09 -3.81
CA PHE A 83 -3.70 15.77 -4.69
C PHE A 83 -4.12 14.31 -4.47
N PHE A 84 -5.42 14.07 -4.49
CA PHE A 84 -6.02 12.74 -4.42
C PHE A 84 -7.10 12.61 -5.49
N SER A 85 -7.05 11.51 -6.23
CA SER A 85 -8.17 10.99 -7.01
C SER A 85 -8.71 9.76 -6.31
N PHE A 86 -10.03 9.62 -6.26
CA PHE A 86 -10.69 8.42 -5.74
C PHE A 86 -11.75 7.97 -6.73
N GLU A 87 -11.61 6.73 -7.20
CA GLU A 87 -12.45 6.18 -8.26
C GLU A 87 -12.90 4.75 -7.91
N LYS A 88 -14.14 4.43 -8.28
CA LYS A 88 -14.63 3.05 -8.31
C LYS A 88 -14.57 2.58 -9.77
N SER A 89 -13.54 1.82 -10.12
CA SER A 89 -13.28 1.39 -11.49
C SER A 89 -12.52 0.07 -11.49
N ASP A 90 -13.18 -0.97 -11.99
CA ASP A 90 -12.59 -2.30 -12.11
C ASP A 90 -11.45 -2.28 -13.15
N GLU A 91 -11.60 -1.54 -14.25
CA GLU A 91 -10.59 -1.38 -15.29
C GLU A 91 -9.30 -0.74 -14.75
N LEU A 92 -9.43 0.38 -14.01
CA LEU A 92 -8.26 1.06 -13.45
C LEU A 92 -7.59 0.24 -12.35
N PHE A 93 -8.37 -0.48 -11.55
CA PHE A 93 -7.84 -1.41 -10.56
C PHE A 93 -7.02 -2.51 -11.23
N ASP A 94 -7.59 -3.18 -12.23
CA ASP A 94 -6.96 -4.32 -12.90
C ASP A 94 -5.68 -3.89 -13.62
N PHE A 95 -5.68 -2.71 -14.25
CA PHE A 95 -4.49 -2.10 -14.83
C PHE A 95 -3.35 -1.94 -13.81
N TYR A 96 -3.64 -1.40 -12.62
CA TYR A 96 -2.61 -1.24 -11.60
C TYR A 96 -2.18 -2.57 -10.98
N LYS A 97 -3.13 -3.49 -10.78
CA LYS A 97 -2.83 -4.82 -10.26
C LYS A 97 -1.81 -5.52 -11.17
N GLU A 98 -2.06 -5.54 -12.47
CA GLU A 98 -1.19 -6.16 -13.48
C GLU A 98 0.19 -5.49 -13.58
N HIS A 99 0.26 -4.15 -13.54
CA HIS A 99 1.52 -3.44 -13.87
C HIS A 99 2.36 -3.03 -12.66
N ILE A 100 1.78 -3.00 -11.45
CA ILE A 100 2.49 -2.58 -10.24
C ILE A 100 2.60 -3.72 -9.24
N PHE A 101 1.54 -4.51 -9.05
CA PHE A 101 1.48 -5.49 -7.96
C PHE A 101 1.91 -6.89 -8.40
N ASP A 102 1.62 -7.30 -9.62
CA ASP A 102 2.12 -8.54 -10.23
C ASP A 102 3.56 -8.37 -10.77
#